data_AF-A0A563CCY9-F1
#
_entry.id   AF-A0A563CCY9-F1
#
_cell.length_a   1.000
_cell.length_b   1.000
_cell.length_c   1.000
_cell.angle_alpha   90.00
_cell.angle_beta   90.00
_cell.angle_gamma   90.00
#
_symmetry.space_group_name_H-M   'P 1'
#
loop_
_entity.id
_entity.type
_entity.pdbx_description
1 polymer ?
#
loop_
_entity_poly.entity_id
_entity_poly.type
_entity_poly.pdbx_seq_one_letter_code
_entity_poly.pdbx_strand_id
1 'polypeptide(L)'
;MRKQKDSTMFIDVSDDLSATTKDLSSKWHTAMEIICKDEYIPVLQVRRFVQMIRDTCQRVQDLQVYANMCLAQSPAIVVGVNIYNDAVRVASALEELKIFVDKHVATMTDEDEGQFKNILDEIDDTLLCLMYAGESMQSRDEAVLSDPWID
;
A
#
# COMPACT_ATOMS: atom_id res chain seq x y z
N MET A 1 -7.22 7.84 37.59
CA MET A 1 -6.11 7.80 36.60
C MET A 1 -6.42 6.76 35.54
N ARG A 2 -7.11 7.13 34.47
CA ARG A 2 -7.29 6.31 33.26
C ARG A 2 -7.15 7.22 32.05
N LYS A 3 -5.92 7.49 31.64
CA LYS A 3 -5.55 8.09 30.34
C LYS A 3 -4.13 7.65 30.04
N GLN A 4 -3.98 6.42 29.57
CA GLN A 4 -2.69 5.94 29.06
C GLN A 4 -2.83 4.74 28.12
N LYS A 5 -3.93 3.97 28.19
CA LYS A 5 -4.12 2.77 27.36
C LYS A 5 -4.38 3.08 25.89
N ASP A 6 -5.29 4.02 25.60
CA ASP A 6 -5.64 4.37 24.22
C ASP A 6 -4.50 5.08 23.50
N SER A 7 -3.78 5.96 24.20
CA SER A 7 -2.62 6.67 23.62
C SER A 7 -1.47 5.73 23.27
N THR A 8 -1.27 4.64 24.03
CA THR A 8 -0.20 3.66 23.75
C THR A 8 -0.60 2.73 22.60
N MET A 9 -1.88 2.35 22.51
CA MET A 9 -2.40 1.51 21.42
C MET A 9 -2.47 2.26 20.08
N PHE A 10 -2.72 3.57 20.10
CA PHE A 10 -2.70 4.41 18.91
C PHE A 10 -1.28 4.62 18.37
N ILE A 11 -0.28 4.69 19.26
CA ILE A 11 1.15 4.71 18.90
C ILE A 11 1.55 3.38 18.26
N ASP A 12 1.06 2.25 18.77
CA ASP A 12 1.34 0.91 18.24
C ASP A 12 0.81 0.74 16.79
N VAL A 13 -0.46 1.10 16.55
CA VAL A 13 -1.07 1.09 15.20
C VAL A 13 -0.38 2.09 14.26
N SER A 14 0.09 3.22 14.79
CA SER A 14 0.80 4.26 14.06
C SER A 14 2.18 3.81 13.58
N ASP A 15 2.95 3.21 14.48
CA ASP A 15 4.30 2.72 14.19
C ASP A 15 4.23 1.52 13.23
N ASP A 16 3.26 0.63 13.41
CA ASP A 16 2.97 -0.47 12.49
C ASP A 16 2.58 0.04 11.09
N LEU A 17 1.75 1.09 11.00
CA LEU A 17 1.37 1.69 9.72
C LEU A 17 2.57 2.32 9.00
N SER A 18 3.42 3.06 9.72
CA SER A 18 4.63 3.66 9.14
C SER A 18 5.63 2.61 8.65
N ALA A 19 5.81 1.53 9.43
CA ALA A 19 6.64 0.39 9.03
C ALA A 19 6.08 -0.31 7.79
N THR A 20 4.78 -0.62 7.79
CA THR A 20 4.09 -1.30 6.68
C THR A 20 4.18 -0.49 5.38
N THR A 21 4.05 0.84 5.45
CA THR A 21 4.11 1.68 4.24
C THR A 21 5.54 1.85 3.72
N LYS A 22 6.55 1.81 4.59
CA LYS A 22 7.97 1.75 4.17
C LYS A 22 8.30 0.42 3.50
N ASP A 23 7.81 -0.67 4.06
CA ASP A 23 7.98 -2.01 3.49
C ASP A 23 7.36 -2.11 2.08
N LEU A 24 6.13 -1.60 1.92
CA LEU A 24 5.48 -1.47 0.62
C LEU A 24 6.35 -0.71 -0.40
N SER A 25 6.89 0.45 -0.01
CA SER A 25 7.75 1.25 -0.89
C SER A 25 9.03 0.52 -1.26
N SER A 26 9.61 -0.25 -0.33
CA SER A 26 10.84 -1.02 -0.58
C SER A 26 10.57 -2.17 -1.56
N LYS A 27 9.52 -2.97 -1.32
CA LYS A 27 9.11 -4.08 -2.19
C LYS A 27 8.79 -3.59 -3.60
N TRP A 28 8.08 -2.47 -3.71
CA TRP A 28 7.79 -1.84 -5.00
C TRP A 28 9.07 -1.47 -5.75
N HIS A 29 10.08 -0.94 -5.06
CA HIS A 29 11.36 -0.62 -5.68
C HIS A 29 12.05 -1.87 -6.25
N THR A 30 12.10 -2.95 -5.46
CA THR A 30 12.65 -4.25 -5.90
C THR A 30 11.90 -4.80 -7.11
N ALA A 31 10.56 -4.71 -7.12
CA ALA A 31 9.76 -5.13 -8.27
C ALA A 31 10.20 -4.39 -9.54
N MET A 32 10.41 -3.08 -9.45
CA MET A 32 10.86 -2.24 -10.58
C MET A 32 12.26 -2.61 -11.08
N GLU A 33 13.19 -2.95 -10.19
CA GLU A 33 14.54 -3.38 -10.58
C GLU A 33 14.50 -4.68 -11.42
N ILE A 34 13.56 -5.58 -11.15
CA ILE A 34 13.43 -6.85 -11.88
C ILE A 34 12.78 -6.62 -13.26
N ILE A 35 11.67 -5.90 -13.33
CA ILE A 35 10.91 -5.74 -14.58
C ILE A 35 11.46 -4.69 -15.54
N CYS A 36 12.32 -3.78 -15.07
CA CYS A 36 12.96 -2.76 -15.89
C CYS A 36 14.29 -3.22 -16.52
N LYS A 37 14.66 -4.50 -16.38
CA LYS A 37 15.84 -5.05 -17.08
C LYS A 37 15.68 -4.86 -18.59
N ASP A 38 16.79 -4.52 -19.25
CA ASP A 38 16.81 -4.34 -20.71
C ASP A 38 16.28 -5.59 -21.41
N GLU A 39 15.56 -5.40 -22.52
CA GLU A 39 14.98 -6.46 -23.37
C GLU A 39 13.73 -7.19 -22.81
N TYR A 40 13.35 -6.99 -21.54
CA TYR A 40 12.10 -7.56 -20.99
C TYR A 40 10.85 -6.83 -21.50
N ILE A 41 10.95 -5.50 -21.67
CA ILE A 41 9.84 -4.68 -22.16
C ILE A 41 9.98 -4.46 -23.67
N PRO A 42 9.00 -4.88 -24.49
CA PRO A 42 9.02 -4.56 -25.92
C PRO A 42 9.05 -3.04 -26.13
N VAL A 43 9.89 -2.56 -27.05
CA VAL A 43 10.07 -1.12 -27.34
C VAL A 43 8.74 -0.38 -27.59
N LEU A 44 7.78 -1.04 -28.23
CA LEU A 44 6.45 -0.49 -28.52
C LEU A 44 5.59 -0.26 -27.26
N GLN A 45 5.93 -0.93 -26.16
CA GLN A 45 5.17 -0.94 -24.91
C GLN A 45 5.83 -0.09 -23.81
N VAL A 46 7.11 0.29 -23.97
CA VAL A 46 7.90 1.06 -22.99
C VAL A 46 7.18 2.33 -22.53
N ARG A 47 6.57 3.11 -23.44
CA ARG A 47 5.88 4.35 -23.05
C ARG A 47 4.70 4.10 -22.11
N ARG A 48 3.88 3.10 -22.42
CA ARG A 48 2.69 2.75 -21.61
C ARG A 48 3.12 2.15 -20.28
N PHE A 49 4.14 1.30 -20.30
CA PHE A 49 4.75 0.72 -19.11
C PHE A 49 5.28 1.80 -18.15
N VAL A 50 6.05 2.77 -18.66
CA VAL A 50 6.56 3.89 -17.85
C VAL A 50 5.44 4.72 -17.23
N GLN A 51 4.32 4.91 -17.92
CA GLN A 51 3.17 5.62 -17.36
C GLN A 51 2.52 4.84 -16.21
N MET A 52 2.31 3.53 -16.38
CA MET A 52 1.75 2.69 -15.33
C MET A 52 2.67 2.65 -14.10
N ILE A 53 3.98 2.56 -14.29
CA ILE A 53 4.95 2.65 -13.20
C ILE A 53 4.84 3.99 -12.48
N ARG A 54 4.80 5.10 -13.22
CA ARG A 54 4.68 6.44 -12.63
C ARG A 54 3.40 6.59 -11.81
N ASP A 55 2.28 6.10 -12.32
CA ASP A 55 0.99 6.18 -11.65
C ASP A 55 0.97 5.34 -10.36
N THR A 56 1.58 4.15 -10.36
CA THR A 56 1.71 3.33 -9.14
C THR A 56 2.71 3.92 -8.15
N CYS A 57 3.86 4.42 -8.62
CA CYS A 57 4.84 5.12 -7.78
C CYS A 57 4.21 6.32 -7.06
N GLN A 58 3.45 7.15 -7.78
CA GLN A 58 2.81 8.33 -7.19
C GLN A 58 1.82 7.92 -6.10
N ARG A 59 0.99 6.90 -6.34
CA ARG A 59 0.02 6.42 -5.34
C ARG A 59 0.69 5.85 -4.09
N VAL A 60 1.78 5.09 -4.24
CA VAL A 60 2.55 4.56 -3.10
C VAL A 60 3.19 5.70 -2.30
N GLN A 61 3.75 6.71 -2.98
CA GLN A 61 4.31 7.89 -2.33
C GLN A 61 3.24 8.72 -1.60
N ASP A 62 2.10 8.96 -2.24
CA ASP A 62 0.99 9.70 -1.64
C ASP A 62 0.51 9.00 -0.36
N LEU A 63 0.35 7.67 -0.40
CA LEU A 63 -0.01 6.87 0.78
C LEU A 63 1.05 6.98 1.88
N GLN A 64 2.34 6.87 1.55
CA GLN A 64 3.44 7.01 2.51
C GLN A 64 3.47 8.39 3.16
N VAL A 65 3.29 9.43 2.36
CA VAL A 65 3.28 10.82 2.79
C VAL A 65 2.07 11.10 3.68
N TYR A 66 0.89 10.62 3.29
CA TYR A 66 -0.34 10.73 4.07
C TYR A 66 -0.21 9.99 5.41
N ALA A 67 0.23 8.73 5.39
CA ALA A 67 0.47 7.94 6.59
C ALA A 67 1.43 8.68 7.53
N ASN A 68 2.54 9.24 7.04
CA ASN A 68 3.48 9.95 7.90
C ASN A 68 2.94 11.30 8.44
N MET A 69 2.07 12.00 7.72
CA MET A 69 1.52 13.30 8.14
C MET A 69 0.35 13.18 9.12
N CYS A 70 -0.53 12.20 8.92
CA CYS A 70 -1.80 12.12 9.64
C CYS A 70 -1.68 11.55 11.06
N LEU A 71 -0.57 10.91 11.41
CA LEU A 71 -0.29 10.34 12.74
C LEU A 71 -0.27 11.37 13.87
N ALA A 72 -0.22 12.67 13.55
CA ALA A 72 -0.14 13.73 14.55
C ALA A 72 -1.35 14.69 14.60
N GLN A 73 -2.25 14.70 13.60
CA GLN A 73 -3.15 15.86 13.40
C GLN A 73 -4.59 15.56 12.93
N SER A 74 -5.01 14.32 12.71
CA SER A 74 -6.34 14.00 12.15
C SER A 74 -7.13 12.95 12.96
N PRO A 75 -8.49 12.99 12.96
CA PRO A 75 -9.32 11.98 13.62
C PRO A 75 -9.10 10.57 13.04
N ALA A 76 -9.14 9.54 13.89
CA ALA A 76 -8.86 8.15 13.53
C ALA A 76 -9.69 7.65 12.34
N ILE A 77 -11.00 7.97 12.34
CA ILE A 77 -11.92 7.61 11.26
C ILE A 77 -11.51 8.18 9.90
N VAL A 78 -11.05 9.43 9.86
CA VAL A 78 -10.61 10.09 8.61
C VAL A 78 -9.32 9.46 8.12
N VAL A 79 -8.41 9.12 9.04
CA VAL A 79 -7.17 8.41 8.73
C VAL A 79 -7.45 7.01 8.17
N GLY A 80 -8.34 6.24 8.82
CA GLY A 80 -8.71 4.90 8.39
C GLY A 80 -9.35 4.85 7.00
N VAL A 81 -10.33 5.72 6.72
CA VAL A 81 -11.01 5.80 5.42
C VAL A 81 -10.02 6.12 4.29
N ASN A 82 -9.10 7.05 4.52
CA ASN A 82 -8.13 7.45 3.49
C ASN A 82 -7.08 6.35 3.25
N ILE A 83 -6.57 5.68 4.29
CA ILE A 83 -5.66 4.54 4.13
C ILE A 83 -6.33 3.43 3.32
N TYR A 84 -7.57 3.08 3.64
CA TYR A 84 -8.32 2.06 2.90
C TYR A 84 -8.44 2.43 1.42
N ASN A 85 -8.92 3.65 1.13
CA ASN A 85 -9.13 4.11 -0.23
C ASN A 85 -7.83 4.15 -1.04
N ASP A 86 -6.73 4.59 -0.43
CA ASP A 86 -5.44 4.67 -1.11
C ASP A 86 -4.82 3.28 -1.32
N ALA A 87 -4.95 2.36 -0.36
CA ALA A 87 -4.57 0.96 -0.55
C ALA A 87 -5.35 0.30 -1.71
N VAL A 88 -6.66 0.56 -1.82
CA VAL A 88 -7.49 0.07 -2.93
C VAL A 88 -7.03 0.64 -4.27
N ARG A 89 -6.66 1.92 -4.32
CA ARG A 89 -6.13 2.56 -5.54
C ARG A 89 -4.79 1.97 -5.96
N VAL A 90 -3.91 1.66 -5.02
CA VAL A 90 -2.63 1.00 -5.31
C VAL A 90 -2.88 -0.42 -5.82
N ALA A 91 -3.76 -1.18 -5.17
CA ALA A 91 -4.13 -2.54 -5.59
C ALA A 91 -4.69 -2.56 -7.02
N SER A 92 -5.60 -1.63 -7.35
CA SER A 92 -6.14 -1.52 -8.70
C SER A 92 -5.07 -1.21 -9.76
N ALA A 93 -4.11 -0.34 -9.43
CA ALA A 93 -3.02 -0.01 -10.34
C ALA A 93 -2.03 -1.18 -10.53
N LEU A 94 -1.79 -1.95 -9.46
CA LEU A 94 -0.97 -3.14 -9.48
C LEU A 94 -1.59 -4.24 -10.32
N GLU A 95 -2.90 -4.43 -10.22
CA GLU A 95 -3.65 -5.39 -11.04
C GLU A 95 -3.55 -5.03 -12.53
N GLU A 96 -3.69 -3.75 -12.89
CA GLU A 96 -3.47 -3.31 -14.27
C GLU A 96 -2.04 -3.63 -14.75
N LEU A 97 -1.03 -3.45 -13.88
CA LEU A 97 0.36 -3.81 -14.18
C LEU A 97 0.57 -5.31 -14.36
N LYS A 98 -0.01 -6.14 -13.49
CA LYS A 98 0.02 -7.60 -13.61
C LYS A 98 -0.52 -8.05 -14.97
N ILE A 99 -1.72 -7.58 -15.32
CA ILE A 99 -2.36 -7.86 -16.61
C ILE A 99 -1.47 -7.41 -17.77
N PHE A 100 -0.82 -6.26 -17.65
CA PHE A 100 0.08 -5.76 -18.69
C PHE A 100 1.34 -6.62 -18.83
N VAL A 101 1.99 -6.98 -17.73
CA VAL A 101 3.19 -7.82 -17.73
C VAL A 101 2.87 -9.18 -18.34
N ASP A 102 1.85 -9.88 -17.85
CA ASP A 102 1.43 -11.18 -18.37
C ASP A 102 1.13 -11.16 -19.88
N LYS A 103 0.59 -10.04 -20.38
CA LYS A 103 0.19 -9.90 -21.77
C LYS A 103 1.33 -9.48 -22.70
N HIS A 104 2.31 -8.73 -22.20
CA HIS A 104 3.25 -7.99 -23.05
C HIS A 104 4.71 -8.26 -22.75
N VAL A 105 5.04 -8.88 -21.62
CA VAL A 105 6.41 -9.20 -21.23
C VAL A 105 6.62 -10.70 -21.45
N ALA A 106 7.24 -11.06 -22.58
CA ALA A 106 7.39 -12.44 -23.02
C ALA A 106 8.83 -12.99 -22.88
N THR A 107 9.76 -12.17 -22.39
CA THR A 107 11.21 -12.41 -22.43
C THR A 107 11.86 -12.49 -21.05
N MET A 108 11.08 -12.48 -19.95
CA MET A 108 11.62 -12.71 -18.62
C MET A 108 12.20 -14.12 -18.51
N THR A 109 13.29 -14.26 -17.77
CA THR A 109 13.78 -15.59 -17.37
C THR A 109 12.83 -16.19 -16.33
N ASP A 110 12.74 -17.53 -16.27
CA ASP A 110 11.91 -18.23 -15.27
C ASP A 110 12.24 -17.80 -13.82
N GLU A 111 13.52 -17.50 -13.55
CA GLU A 111 13.98 -16.99 -12.26
C GLU A 111 13.43 -15.58 -11.97
N ASP A 112 13.59 -14.65 -12.91
CA ASP A 112 13.11 -13.27 -12.75
C ASP A 112 11.58 -13.19 -12.72
N GLU A 113 10.89 -14.02 -13.51
CA GLU A 113 9.43 -14.14 -13.48
C GLU A 113 8.97 -14.65 -12.10
N GLY A 114 9.64 -15.67 -11.56
CA GLY A 114 9.36 -16.19 -10.23
C GLY A 114 9.58 -15.15 -9.12
N GLN A 115 10.70 -14.42 -9.17
CA GLN A 115 11.00 -13.36 -8.22
C GLN A 115 9.98 -12.22 -8.31
N PHE A 116 9.61 -11.81 -9.52
CA PHE A 116 8.63 -10.75 -9.73
C PHE A 116 7.25 -11.13 -9.18
N LYS A 117 6.77 -12.33 -9.47
CA LYS A 117 5.49 -12.83 -8.93
C LYS A 117 5.49 -12.88 -7.41
N ASN A 118 6.56 -13.39 -6.81
CA ASN A 118 6.67 -13.44 -5.34
C ASN A 118 6.62 -12.03 -4.72
N ILE A 119 7.30 -11.05 -5.30
CA ILE A 119 7.24 -9.66 -4.79
C ILE A 119 5.85 -9.05 -4.97
N LEU A 120 5.15 -9.36 -6.06
CA LEU A 120 3.77 -8.90 -6.25
C LEU A 120 2.81 -9.49 -5.23
N ASP A 121 2.97 -10.77 -4.87
CA ASP A 121 2.18 -11.43 -3.84
C ASP A 121 2.47 -10.78 -2.46
N GLU A 122 3.73 -10.51 -2.14
CA GLU A 122 4.12 -9.80 -0.92
C GLU A 122 3.56 -8.36 -0.87
N ILE A 123 3.41 -7.69 -2.01
CA ILE A 123 2.77 -6.37 -2.11
C ILE A 123 1.26 -6.49 -1.89
N ASP A 124 0.59 -7.47 -2.49
CA ASP A 124 -0.85 -7.72 -2.28
C ASP A 124 -1.16 -7.95 -0.79
N ASP A 125 -0.36 -8.80 -0.13
CA ASP A 125 -0.49 -9.06 1.31
C ASP A 125 -0.34 -7.77 2.12
N THR A 126 0.63 -6.92 1.76
CA THR A 126 0.86 -5.64 2.42
C THR A 126 -0.31 -4.68 2.23
N LEU A 127 -0.88 -4.62 1.02
CA LEU A 127 -2.06 -3.81 0.72
C LEU A 127 -3.29 -4.30 1.47
N LEU A 128 -3.46 -5.61 1.59
CA LEU A 128 -4.54 -6.21 2.38
C LEU A 128 -4.41 -5.85 3.87
N CYS A 129 -3.20 -5.91 4.43
CA CYS A 129 -2.94 -5.46 5.80
C CYS A 129 -3.32 -3.98 6.00
N LEU A 130 -3.00 -3.12 5.03
CA LEU A 130 -3.35 -1.69 5.07
C LEU A 130 -4.87 -1.46 4.99
N MET A 131 -5.57 -2.21 4.15
CA MET A 131 -7.05 -2.15 4.08
C MET A 131 -7.67 -2.55 5.43
N TYR A 132 -7.22 -3.65 6.04
CA TYR A 132 -7.70 -4.07 7.36
C TYR A 132 -7.35 -3.07 8.46
N ALA A 133 -6.16 -2.47 8.42
CA ALA A 133 -5.79 -1.41 9.34
C ALA A 133 -6.74 -0.20 9.20
N GLY A 134 -7.05 0.21 7.96
CA GLY A 134 -8.02 1.26 7.67
C GLY A 134 -9.42 0.98 8.22
N GLU A 135 -9.95 -0.22 7.98
CA GLU A 135 -11.27 -0.65 8.47
C GLU A 135 -11.32 -0.72 10.02
N SER A 136 -10.24 -1.21 10.65
CA SER A 136 -10.11 -1.27 12.11
C SER A 136 -10.11 0.12 12.75
N MET A 137 -9.47 1.11 12.10
CA MET A 137 -9.47 2.49 12.57
C MET A 137 -10.84 3.17 12.40
N GLN A 138 -11.59 2.83 11.34
CA GLN A 138 -12.95 3.33 11.12
C GLN A 138 -13.95 2.78 12.16
N SER A 139 -13.95 1.46 12.37
CA SER A 139 -14.90 0.79 13.28
C SER A 139 -14.73 1.17 14.75
N ARG A 140 -13.53 1.59 15.16
CA ARG A 140 -13.26 2.04 16.55
C ARG A 140 -13.92 3.37 16.89
N ASP A 141 -13.89 4.35 16.00
CA ASP A 141 -14.56 5.64 16.23
C ASP A 141 -16.09 5.48 16.20
N GLU A 142 -16.64 4.60 15.35
CA GLU A 142 -18.09 4.29 15.36
C GLU A 142 -18.54 3.67 16.69
N ALA A 143 -17.75 2.75 17.27
CA ALA A 143 -18.03 2.17 18.57
C ALA A 143 -18.01 3.23 19.70
N VAL A 144 -17.02 4.14 19.69
CA VAL A 144 -16.91 5.24 20.66
C VAL A 144 -18.07 6.25 20.55
N LEU A 145 -18.55 6.52 19.32
CA LEU A 145 -19.67 7.43 19.08
C LEU A 145 -21.03 6.79 19.39
N SER A 146 -21.13 5.46 19.29
CA SER A 146 -22.38 4.71 19.53
C SER A 146 -22.66 4.43 21.02
N ASP A 147 -21.67 4.60 21.91
CA ASP A 147 -21.83 4.36 23.36
C ASP A 147 -21.28 5.53 24.20
N PRO A 148 -22.04 6.65 24.34
CA PRO A 148 -21.57 7.86 25.02
C PRO A 148 -21.43 7.74 26.55
N TRP A 149 -21.71 6.57 27.13
CA TRP A 149 -21.96 6.39 28.57
C TRP A 149 -21.04 5.38 29.28
N ILE A 150 -19.89 5.01 28.70
CA ILE A 150 -18.86 4.29 29.45
C ILE A 150 -17.90 5.31 30.10
N ASP A 151 -18.24 5.68 31.34
CA ASP A 151 -17.39 6.40 32.31
C ASP A 151 -16.52 5.39 33.12
#